data_AF-A0A843KKW2-F1
#
_entry.id   AF-A0A843KKW2-F1
#
_cell.length_a   1.000
_cell.length_b   1.000
_cell.length_c   1.000
_cell.angle_alpha   90.00
_cell.angle_beta   90.00
_cell.angle_gamma   90.00
#
_symmetry.space_group_name_H-M   'P 1'
#
loop_
_entity.id
_entity.type
_entity.pdbx_description
1 polymer ?
#
loop_
_entity_poly.entity_id
_entity_poly.type
_entity_poly.pdbx_seq_one_letter_code
_entity_poly.pdbx_strand_id
1 'polypeptide(L)' 'FLRISWMPSSLKESMREELINRARELGTPDFLDKVADETVVTDAEGLMQWMIKVGHPALGMPSLL' A
#
# COMPACT_ATOMS: atom_id res chain seq x y z
N PHE A 1 -6.48 -4.77 -5.03
CA PHE A 1 -5.34 -3.90 -5.33
C PHE A 1 -5.22 -2.77 -4.30
N LEU A 2 -6.15 -1.79 -4.28
CA LEU A 2 -6.11 -0.63 -3.36
C LEU A 2 -6.24 -0.94 -1.85
N ARG A 3 -6.32 -2.23 -1.48
CA ARG A 3 -6.36 -2.73 -0.10
C ARG A 3 -5.05 -3.35 0.37
N ILE A 4 -4.05 -3.46 -0.50
CA ILE A 4 -2.72 -3.95 -0.12
C ILE A 4 -2.05 -2.84 0.68
N SER A 5 -1.88 -3.04 2.00
CA SER A 5 -1.27 -2.05 2.88
C SER A 5 0.19 -2.35 3.21
N TRP A 6 0.60 -3.61 3.09
CA TRP A 6 1.97 -4.05 3.34
C TRP A 6 2.41 -5.11 2.34
N MET A 7 3.67 -5.05 1.90
CA MET A 7 4.30 -6.08 1.09
C MET A 7 5.83 -6.08 1.27
N PRO A 8 6.54 -7.20 1.08
CA PRO A 8 8.00 -7.21 1.13
C PRO A 8 8.61 -6.30 0.08
N SER A 9 9.70 -5.60 0.43
CA SER A 9 10.41 -4.68 -0.48
C SER A 9 10.84 -5.37 -1.78
N SER A 10 11.35 -6.60 -1.70
CA SER A 10 11.78 -7.40 -2.86
C SER A 10 10.64 -7.70 -3.84
N LEU A 11 9.43 -7.97 -3.34
CA LEU A 11 8.24 -8.18 -4.16
C LEU A 11 7.75 -6.86 -4.76
N LYS A 12 7.90 -5.76 -4.01
CA LYS A 12 7.52 -4.41 -4.45
C LYS A 12 8.40 -3.96 -5.61
N GLU A 13 9.69 -4.28 -5.56
CA GLU A 13 10.65 -4.00 -6.62
C GLU A 13 10.42 -4.87 -7.85
N SER A 14 10.25 -6.19 -7.67
CA SER A 14 10.07 -7.12 -8.80
C SER A 14 8.82 -6.83 -9.61
N MET A 15 7.76 -6.33 -8.98
CA MET A 15 6.48 -5.99 -9.63
C MET A 15 6.26 -4.48 -9.78
N ARG A 16 7.26 -3.64 -9.49
CA ARG A 16 7.10 -2.17 -9.40
C ARG A 16 6.40 -1.59 -10.62
N GLU A 17 6.85 -1.97 -11.82
CA GLU A 17 6.31 -1.43 -13.08
C GLU A 17 4.84 -1.81 -13.29
N GLU A 18 4.48 -3.07 -13.07
CA GLU A 18 3.11 -3.56 -13.20
C GLU A 18 2.18 -2.91 -12.17
N LEU A 19 2.62 -2.80 -10.92
CA LEU A 19 1.84 -2.18 -9.84
C LEU A 19 1.61 -0.68 -10.13
N ILE A 20 2.63 0.05 -10.60
CA ILE A 20 2.50 1.46 -10.96
C ILE A 20 1.55 1.64 -12.16
N ASN A 21 1.66 0.80 -13.19
CA ASN A 21 0.77 0.85 -14.34
C ASN A 21 -0.68 0.61 -13.92
N ARG A 22 -0.92 -0.41 -13.09
CA ARG A 22 -2.25 -0.68 -12.54
C ARG A 22 -2.77 0.45 -11.65
N ALA A 23 -1.90 1.06 -10.86
CA ALA A 23 -2.22 2.20 -10.02
C ALA A 23 -2.60 3.43 -10.84
N ARG A 24 -1.91 3.70 -11.96
CA ARG A 24 -2.26 4.75 -12.93
C ARG A 24 -3.61 4.51 -13.60
N GLU A 25 -3.90 3.28 -14.02
CA GLU A 25 -5.21 2.92 -14.61
C GLU A 25 -6.38 3.21 -13.66
N LEU A 26 -6.14 3.06 -12.36
CA LEU A 26 -7.11 3.34 -11.29
C LEU A 26 -7.07 4.79 -10.80
N GLY A 27 -6.29 5.67 -11.43
CA GLY A 27 -6.19 7.09 -11.06
C GLY A 27 -5.46 7.35 -9.73
N THR A 28 -4.69 6.40 -9.23
CA THR A 28 -3.96 6.48 -7.95
C THR A 28 -2.48 6.13 -8.14
N PRO A 29 -1.72 6.88 -8.96
CA PRO A 29 -0.34 6.55 -9.32
C PRO A 29 0.62 6.47 -8.12
N ASP A 30 0.32 7.20 -7.06
CA ASP A 30 1.04 7.26 -5.77
C ASP A 30 0.66 6.12 -4.80
N PHE A 31 -0.21 5.19 -5.22
CA PHE A 31 -0.66 4.09 -4.36
C PHE A 31 0.51 3.25 -3.83
N LEU A 32 1.50 2.96 -4.68
CA LEU A 32 2.63 2.11 -4.31
C LEU A 32 3.47 2.73 -3.18
N ASP A 33 3.54 4.05 -3.08
CA ASP A 33 4.27 4.75 -2.02
C ASP A 33 3.53 4.70 -0.67
N LYS A 34 2.23 4.42 -0.70
CA LYS A 34 1.39 4.26 0.51
C LYS A 34 1.46 2.85 1.08
N VAL A 35 1.89 1.87 0.30
CA VAL A 35 2.08 0.48 0.76
C VAL A 35 3.38 0.38 1.55
N ALA A 36 3.30 0.02 2.82
CA ALA A 36 4.48 -0.20 3.65
C ALA A 36 5.21 -1.49 3.28
N ASP A 37 6.46 -1.58 3.73
CA ASP A 37 7.30 -2.76 3.66
C ASP A 37 8.07 -2.91 4.99
N GLU A 38 8.93 -3.92 5.08
CA GLU A 38 9.73 -4.20 6.27
C GLU A 38 10.69 -3.07 6.67
N THR A 39 11.00 -2.13 5.76
CA THR A 39 11.84 -0.97 6.05
C THR A 39 11.07 0.19 6.68
N VAL A 40 9.74 0.20 6.50
CA VAL A 40 8.85 1.23 7.03
C VAL A 40 8.22 0.79 8.36
N VAL A 41 7.66 -0.42 8.41
CA VAL A 41 7.00 -0.97 9.60
C VAL A 41 7.23 -2.48 9.68
N THR A 42 7.39 -3.00 10.90
CA THR A 42 7.55 -4.45 11.13
C THR A 42 6.40 -5.07 11.91
N ASP A 43 5.48 -4.26 12.43
CA ASP A 43 4.38 -4.68 13.28
C ASP A 43 3.04 -4.05 12.83
N ALA A 44 1.95 -4.68 13.27
CA ALA A 44 0.61 -4.29 12.83
C ALA A 44 0.16 -2.93 13.37
N GLU A 45 0.61 -2.54 14.57
CA GLU A 45 0.25 -1.25 15.17
C GLU A 45 0.93 -0.10 14.41
N GLY A 46 2.22 -0.24 14.13
CA GLY A 46 2.99 0.66 13.27
C GLY A 46 2.42 0.76 11.86
N LEU A 47 1.97 -0.37 11.29
CA LEU A 47 1.29 -0.38 9.99
C LEU A 47 0.03 0.47 9.99
N MET A 48 -0.80 0.35 11.03
CA MET A 48 -2.04 1.14 11.14
C MET A 48 -1.73 2.64 11.24
N GLN A 49 -0.73 3.02 12.05
CA GLN A 49 -0.29 4.41 12.15
C GLN A 49 0.27 4.94 10.83
N TRP A 50 1.04 4.13 10.11
CA TRP A 50 1.54 4.46 8.78
C TRP A 50 0.40 4.69 7.80
N MET A 51 -0.58 3.78 7.75
CA MET A 51 -1.74 3.89 6.87
C MET A 51 -2.53 5.17 7.11
N ILE A 52 -2.69 5.59 8.37
CA ILE A 52 -3.34 6.86 8.73
C ILE A 52 -2.48 8.04 8.24
N LYS A 53 -1.17 8.02 8.51
CA LYS A 53 -0.23 9.08 8.13
C LYS A 53 -0.20 9.34 6.63
N VAL A 54 -0.21 8.28 5.81
CA VAL A 54 -0.15 8.40 4.33
C VAL A 54 -1.52 8.49 3.66
N GLY A 55 -2.60 8.48 4.45
CA GLY A 55 -3.97 8.51 3.91
C GLY A 55 -4.25 7.30 3.01
N HIS A 56 -3.96 6.10 3.50
CA HIS A 56 -4.11 4.89 2.71
C HIS A 56 -5.59 4.66 2.32
N PRO A 57 -5.90 4.42 1.03
CA PRO A 57 -7.28 4.38 0.54
C PRO A 57 -8.12 3.27 1.19
N ALA A 58 -7.48 2.17 1.62
CA ALA A 58 -8.15 1.08 2.34
C ALA A 58 -8.91 1.52 3.61
N LEU A 59 -8.48 2.59 4.28
CA LEU A 59 -9.12 3.08 5.51
C LEU A 59 -10.54 3.64 5.26
N GLY A 60 -10.81 4.12 4.05
CA GLY A 60 -12.11 4.66 3.65
C GLY A 60 -13.01 3.64 2.95
N MET A 61 -12.57 2.39 2.79
CA MET A 61 -13.34 1.37 2.07
C MET A 61 -14.27 0.61 3.02
N PRO A 62 -15.39 0.07 2.50
CA PRO A 62 -16.28 -0.80 3.28
C PRO A 62 -15.51 -1.96 3.95
N SER A 63 -16.00 -2.41 5.12
CA SER A 63 -15.52 -3.62 5.76
C SER A 63 -15.51 -4.81 4.78
N LEU A 64 -14.51 -5.68 4.91
CA LEU A 64 -14.45 -6.96 4.19
C LEU A 64 -15.14 -8.10 4.95
N LEU A 65 -15.39 -7.89 6.25
CA LEU A 65 -16.18 -8.75 7.13
C LEU A 65 -17.65 -8.36 7.05
#